data_AF-A0A1V4IFB8-F1
#
_entry.id   AF-A0A1V4IFB8-F1
#
_cell.length_a   1.000
_cell.length_b   1.000
_cell.length_c   1.000
_cell.angle_alpha   90.00
_cell.angle_beta   90.00
_cell.angle_gamma   90.00
#
_symmetry.space_group_name_H-M   'P 1'
#
loop_
_entity.id
_entity.type
_entity.pdbx_description
1 polymer ?
#
loop_
_entity_poly.entity_id
_entity_poly.type
_entity_poly.pdbx_seq_one_letter_code
_entity_poly.pdbx_strand_id
1 'polypeptide(L)'
;MTDIPVFLITGFLEGGKTTFVKEIFNDPEFIEGERITLIVCESGIEEYEKEFINRNHVKLVSISDKEELTYSLLDKINKENKPTKVLIEYNGMWEFDIIEKLGLPKGWEIAQIITPIDASTFDSYMNNMKSLLIEQFKNSNLIVFNRCNEVTDKLKFRNGVKAINAHVSIIFELENGEIDDRPLELPFDINADVIEFEDYDFGVWYLDATEFPEKYEGKKIKTRGVAYINPKYPKGIFAFGRNAMTCCEDDITFLGFLCQTAQPIDFDGKEWIEIEGTLHRKFIQNEQREIPYINVSNFKTINKLEEELVYF
;
A
#
# COMPACT_ATOMS: atom_id res chain seq x y z
N MET A 1 -12.23 26.10 -13.47
CA MET A 1 -11.18 26.48 -12.51
C MET A 1 -10.26 25.30 -12.48
N THR A 2 -8.96 25.50 -12.68
CA THR A 2 -7.99 24.41 -12.60
C THR A 2 -7.83 24.04 -11.14
N ASP A 3 -8.03 22.77 -10.81
CA ASP A 3 -7.81 22.27 -9.45
C ASP A 3 -6.31 22.35 -9.12
N ILE A 4 -6.00 22.80 -7.91
CA ILE A 4 -4.66 22.98 -7.35
C ILE A 4 -4.32 21.68 -6.62
N PRO A 5 -3.43 20.83 -7.17
CA PRO A 5 -3.06 19.59 -6.53
C PRO A 5 -2.28 19.85 -5.24
N VAL A 6 -2.67 19.11 -4.19
CA VAL A 6 -2.01 19.06 -2.89
C VAL A 6 -1.34 17.70 -2.77
N PHE A 7 -0.02 17.71 -2.58
CA PHE A 7 0.78 16.55 -2.25
C PHE A 7 1.01 16.52 -0.75
N LEU A 8 0.52 15.48 -0.09
CA LEU A 8 0.66 15.31 1.36
C LEU A 8 1.80 14.32 1.63
N ILE A 9 2.86 14.80 2.25
CA ILE A 9 4.02 13.99 2.63
C ILE A 9 3.84 13.65 4.10
N THR A 10 3.44 12.42 4.38
CA THR A 10 3.29 11.86 5.72
C THR A 10 4.51 11.02 6.07
N GLY A 11 4.53 10.42 7.25
CA GLY A 11 5.56 9.48 7.62
C GLY A 11 6.03 9.66 9.04
N PHE A 12 6.55 8.57 9.58
CA PHE A 12 7.00 8.50 10.95
C PHE A 12 8.24 9.36 11.18
N LEU A 13 8.61 9.56 12.46
CA LEU A 13 9.82 10.32 12.82
C LEU A 13 11.05 9.71 12.13
N GLU A 14 11.93 10.57 11.65
CA GLU A 14 13.19 10.20 10.95
C GLU A 14 13.00 9.33 9.69
N GLY A 15 11.77 9.21 9.16
CA GLY A 15 11.47 8.44 7.94
C GLY A 15 11.97 9.07 6.64
N GLY A 16 12.65 10.23 6.67
CA GLY A 16 13.23 10.87 5.49
C GLY A 16 12.30 11.84 4.73
N LYS A 17 11.25 12.35 5.37
CA LYS A 17 10.26 13.26 4.74
C LYS A 17 10.90 14.51 4.11
N THR A 18 11.71 15.23 4.88
CA THR A 18 12.36 16.47 4.43
C THR A 18 13.32 16.21 3.27
N THR A 19 14.10 15.13 3.34
CA THR A 19 14.99 14.68 2.27
C THR A 19 14.21 14.36 0.99
N PHE A 20 13.14 13.57 1.10
CA PHE A 20 12.27 13.22 -0.02
C PHE A 20 11.62 14.45 -0.66
N VAL A 21 11.16 15.42 0.13
CA VAL A 21 10.65 16.69 -0.41
C VAL A 21 11.74 17.40 -1.19
N LYS A 22 12.97 17.53 -0.66
CA LYS A 22 14.09 18.15 -1.38
C LYS A 22 14.39 17.44 -2.71
N GLU A 23 14.28 16.12 -2.75
CA GLU A 23 14.49 15.30 -3.95
C GLU A 23 13.44 15.51 -5.02
N ILE A 24 12.16 15.69 -4.64
CA ILE A 24 11.09 16.05 -5.59
C ILE A 24 11.45 17.34 -6.37
N PHE A 25 12.13 18.29 -5.72
CA PHE A 25 12.60 19.52 -6.39
C PHE A 25 13.83 19.32 -7.28
N ASN A 26 14.30 18.09 -7.49
CA ASN A 26 15.26 17.78 -8.54
C ASN A 26 14.57 17.38 -9.86
N ASP A 27 13.26 17.13 -9.85
CA ASP A 27 12.47 16.84 -11.05
C ASP A 27 11.98 18.12 -11.74
N PRO A 28 12.50 18.46 -12.93
CA PRO A 28 12.05 19.64 -13.67
C PRO A 28 10.57 19.60 -14.02
N GLU A 29 9.99 18.43 -14.30
CA GLU A 29 8.57 18.31 -14.66
C GLU A 29 7.66 18.68 -13.49
N PHE A 30 8.14 18.46 -12.26
CA PHE A 30 7.41 18.83 -11.07
C PHE A 30 7.40 20.35 -10.83
N ILE A 31 8.46 21.06 -11.21
CA ILE A 31 8.72 22.47 -10.82
C ILE A 31 8.42 23.47 -11.94
N GLU A 32 8.67 23.09 -13.20
CA GLU A 32 8.70 24.04 -14.31
C GLU A 32 7.35 24.73 -14.52
N GLY A 33 7.34 26.06 -14.45
CA GLY A 33 6.14 26.88 -14.61
C GLY A 33 5.22 26.95 -13.39
N GLU A 34 5.60 26.33 -12.28
CA GLU A 34 4.76 26.19 -11.09
C GLU A 34 5.05 27.26 -10.03
N ARG A 35 4.00 27.67 -9.31
CA ARG A 35 4.10 28.45 -8.08
C ARG A 35 3.83 27.51 -6.92
N ILE A 36 4.91 27.00 -6.34
CA ILE A 36 4.84 26.00 -5.29
C ILE A 36 4.77 26.68 -3.92
N THR A 37 3.76 26.32 -3.13
CA THR A 37 3.74 26.60 -1.68
C THR A 37 4.08 25.32 -0.93
N LEU A 38 5.09 25.39 -0.07
CA LEU A 38 5.50 24.30 0.81
C LEU A 38 5.09 24.65 2.24
N ILE A 39 4.20 23.85 2.82
CA ILE A 39 3.74 23.96 4.21
C ILE A 39 4.45 22.88 5.02
N VAL A 40 5.15 23.27 6.08
CA VAL A 40 5.92 22.37 6.93
C VAL A 40 5.33 22.38 8.32
N CYS A 41 4.77 21.24 8.74
CA CYS A 41 4.12 21.06 10.04
C CYS A 41 5.04 20.46 11.11
N GLU A 42 6.30 20.19 10.76
CA GLU A 42 7.27 19.53 11.62
C GLU A 42 8.45 20.45 11.92
N SER A 43 9.03 20.30 13.12
CA SER A 43 10.30 20.93 13.50
C SER A 43 11.36 19.83 13.52
N GLY A 44 11.93 19.54 12.34
CA GLY A 44 12.89 18.47 12.14
C GLY A 44 14.34 18.88 12.42
N ILE A 45 15.26 17.91 12.32
CA ILE A 45 16.72 18.14 12.34
C ILE A 45 17.17 18.77 11.02
N GLU A 46 16.56 18.37 9.91
CA GLU A 46 16.77 18.96 8.59
C GLU A 46 15.82 20.14 8.38
N GLU A 47 16.38 21.30 8.06
CA GLU A 47 15.60 22.50 7.68
C GLU A 47 15.74 22.77 6.17
N TYR A 48 14.79 23.53 5.62
CA TYR A 48 14.90 24.04 4.26
C TYR A 48 15.79 25.28 4.23
N GLU A 49 16.94 25.16 3.59
CA GLU A 49 17.91 26.24 3.52
C GLU A 49 17.40 27.40 2.65
N LYS A 50 17.81 28.64 2.96
CA LYS A 50 17.46 29.82 2.15
C LYS A 50 17.87 29.66 0.68
N GLU A 51 18.97 28.96 0.42
CA GLU A 51 19.43 28.67 -0.93
C GLU A 51 18.42 27.81 -1.70
N PHE A 52 17.90 26.74 -1.10
CA PHE A 52 16.85 25.90 -1.67
C PHE A 52 15.59 26.71 -1.98
N ILE A 53 15.12 27.52 -1.02
CA ILE A 53 13.91 28.34 -1.17
C ILE A 53 14.07 29.33 -2.33
N ASN A 54 15.22 30.00 -2.40
CA ASN A 54 15.48 31.00 -3.44
C ASN A 54 15.67 30.37 -4.83
N ARG A 55 16.41 29.26 -4.90
CA ARG A 55 16.68 28.54 -6.16
C ARG A 55 15.41 28.00 -6.80
N ASN A 56 14.52 27.45 -5.99
CA ASN A 56 13.28 26.81 -6.46
C ASN A 56 12.06 27.77 -6.44
N HIS A 57 12.26 29.04 -6.04
CA HIS A 57 11.22 30.06 -5.91
C HIS A 57 10.01 29.62 -5.06
N VAL A 58 10.25 28.81 -4.04
CA VAL A 58 9.22 28.23 -3.18
C VAL A 58 8.72 29.24 -2.15
N LYS A 59 7.41 29.23 -1.87
CA LYS A 59 6.84 29.91 -0.71
C LYS A 59 6.75 28.95 0.46
N LEU A 60 7.68 29.08 1.41
CA LEU A 60 7.70 28.29 2.63
C LEU A 60 6.75 28.88 3.69
N VAL A 61 5.92 28.03 4.29
CA VAL A 61 5.08 28.34 5.44
C VAL A 61 5.34 27.29 6.51
N SER A 62 5.73 27.73 7.71
CA SER A 62 5.92 26.84 8.85
C SER A 62 4.72 26.91 9.77
N ILE A 63 4.25 25.74 10.22
CA ILE A 63 3.13 25.58 11.17
C ILE A 63 3.65 24.68 12.29
N SER A 64 3.85 25.23 13.49
CA SER A 64 4.43 24.45 14.58
C SER A 64 3.39 23.69 15.41
N ASP A 65 2.17 24.25 15.50
CA ASP A 65 1.11 23.71 16.35
C ASP A 65 -0.08 23.23 15.52
N LYS A 66 -0.68 22.11 15.94
CA LYS A 66 -1.79 21.49 15.20
C LYS A 66 -3.02 22.40 15.15
N GLU A 67 -3.21 23.24 16.17
CA GLU A 67 -4.32 24.20 16.26
C GLU A 67 -4.19 25.35 15.24
N GLU A 68 -3.00 25.60 14.70
CA GLU A 68 -2.79 26.62 13.67
C GLU A 68 -3.21 26.13 12.27
N LEU A 69 -3.16 24.81 12.03
CA LEU A 69 -3.56 24.17 10.77
C LEU A 69 -5.09 24.25 10.60
N THR A 70 -5.54 25.39 10.07
CA THR A 70 -6.96 25.74 9.97
C THR A 70 -7.34 26.17 8.55
N TYR A 71 -8.61 26.00 8.19
CA TYR A 71 -9.14 26.47 6.90
C TYR A 71 -8.82 27.95 6.66
N SER A 72 -8.97 28.79 7.70
CA SER A 72 -8.71 30.23 7.59
C SER A 72 -7.25 30.54 7.25
N LEU A 73 -6.30 29.79 7.84
CA LEU A 73 -4.89 29.93 7.51
C LEU A 73 -4.61 29.47 6.08
N LEU A 74 -5.12 28.29 5.69
CA LEU A 74 -4.92 27.78 4.33
C LEU A 74 -5.55 28.70 3.26
N ASP A 75 -6.73 29.27 3.51
CA ASP A 75 -7.40 30.20 2.60
C ASP A 75 -6.62 31.53 2.49
N LYS A 76 -6.02 32.00 3.59
CA LYS A 76 -5.10 33.14 3.57
C LYS A 76 -3.87 32.85 2.70
N ILE A 77 -3.22 31.71 2.93
CA ILE A 77 -2.06 31.25 2.14
C ILE A 77 -2.42 31.17 0.66
N ASN A 78 -3.57 30.60 0.32
CA ASN A 78 -4.05 30.49 -1.06
C ASN A 78 -4.22 31.88 -1.72
N LYS A 79 -4.78 32.86 -1.01
CA LYS A 79 -4.97 34.23 -1.52
C LYS A 79 -3.66 34.99 -1.69
N GLU A 80 -2.72 34.83 -0.76
CA GLU A 80 -1.44 35.55 -0.74
C GLU A 80 -0.44 34.94 -1.72
N ASN A 81 -0.26 33.62 -1.70
CA ASN A 81 0.74 32.92 -2.51
C ASN A 81 0.24 32.57 -3.92
N LYS A 82 -1.08 32.42 -4.10
CA LYS A 82 -1.72 32.00 -5.36
C LYS A 82 -1.05 30.76 -5.98
N PRO A 83 -0.90 29.67 -5.20
CA PRO A 83 -0.17 28.50 -5.65
C PRO A 83 -0.83 27.85 -6.86
N THR A 84 -0.03 27.14 -7.65
CA THR A 84 -0.51 26.17 -8.64
C THR A 84 -0.29 24.73 -8.18
N LYS A 85 0.61 24.52 -7.21
CA LYS A 85 0.85 23.25 -6.50
C LYS A 85 1.11 23.53 -5.03
N VAL A 86 0.67 22.63 -4.16
CA VAL A 86 0.91 22.70 -2.71
C VAL A 86 1.55 21.41 -2.25
N LEU A 87 2.62 21.52 -1.47
CA LEU A 87 3.21 20.40 -0.74
C LEU A 87 2.98 20.65 0.75
N ILE A 88 2.54 19.62 1.46
CA ILE A 88 2.39 19.65 2.91
C ILE A 88 3.27 18.56 3.49
N GLU A 89 4.37 18.93 4.13
CA GLU A 89 5.14 18.03 4.99
C GLU A 89 4.41 17.95 6.33
N TYR A 90 3.62 16.88 6.49
CA TYR A 90 2.75 16.68 7.63
C TYR A 90 3.54 16.12 8.82
N ASN A 91 3.15 16.54 10.02
CA ASN A 91 3.77 16.07 11.24
C ASN A 91 3.35 14.62 11.49
N GLY A 92 4.32 13.70 11.55
CA GLY A 92 4.07 12.27 11.75
C GLY A 92 3.40 11.92 13.09
N MET A 93 3.41 12.84 14.06
CA MET A 93 2.81 12.63 15.39
C MET A 93 1.37 13.14 15.50
N TRP A 94 0.86 13.83 14.49
CA TRP A 94 -0.51 14.34 14.48
C TRP A 94 -1.46 13.29 13.91
N GLU A 95 -2.70 13.26 14.42
CA GLU A 95 -3.70 12.33 13.93
C GLU A 95 -4.10 12.67 12.49
N PHE A 96 -4.06 11.69 11.59
CA PHE A 96 -4.39 11.87 10.16
C PHE A 96 -5.79 12.48 9.95
N ASP A 97 -6.75 12.14 10.82
CA ASP A 97 -8.09 12.71 10.85
C ASP A 97 -8.11 14.25 10.85
N ILE A 98 -7.08 14.91 11.37
CA ILE A 98 -7.01 16.38 11.39
C ILE A 98 -6.99 16.91 9.96
N ILE A 99 -6.11 16.39 9.10
CA ILE A 99 -6.01 16.85 7.71
C ILE A 99 -7.18 16.33 6.86
N GLU A 100 -7.70 15.13 7.17
CA GLU A 100 -8.85 14.56 6.48
C GLU A 100 -10.13 15.38 6.72
N LYS A 101 -10.36 15.82 7.97
CA LYS A 101 -11.53 16.63 8.35
C LYS A 101 -11.33 18.11 8.04
N LEU A 102 -10.11 18.55 7.78
CA LEU A 102 -9.81 19.91 7.41
C LEU A 102 -10.42 20.21 6.03
N GLY A 103 -11.34 21.15 5.98
CA GLY A 103 -11.74 21.72 4.69
C GLY A 103 -10.51 22.33 4.02
N LEU A 104 -10.20 21.89 2.80
CA LEU A 104 -9.19 22.55 1.98
C LEU A 104 -9.79 23.80 1.31
N PRO A 105 -8.97 24.85 1.05
CA PRO A 105 -9.43 26.02 0.31
C PRO A 105 -10.07 25.65 -1.03
N LYS A 106 -10.99 26.50 -1.50
CA LYS A 106 -11.67 26.25 -2.77
C LYS A 106 -10.67 26.03 -3.91
N GLY A 107 -10.82 24.90 -4.59
CA GLY A 107 -9.99 24.48 -5.72
C GLY A 107 -8.76 23.66 -5.33
N TRP A 108 -8.46 23.48 -4.03
CA TRP A 108 -7.42 22.52 -3.62
C TRP A 108 -8.01 21.11 -3.58
N GLU A 109 -7.23 20.14 -4.04
CA GLU A 109 -7.58 18.71 -4.01
C GLU A 109 -6.35 17.88 -3.63
N ILE A 110 -6.49 16.91 -2.73
CA ILE A 110 -5.40 15.98 -2.41
C ILE A 110 -5.17 15.10 -3.63
N ALA A 111 -4.05 15.35 -4.32
CA ALA A 111 -3.68 14.60 -5.51
C ALA A 111 -2.98 13.29 -5.15
N GLN A 112 -2.13 13.31 -4.11
CA GLN A 112 -1.35 12.15 -3.69
C GLN A 112 -0.90 12.26 -2.23
N ILE A 113 -0.96 11.15 -1.52
CA ILE A 113 -0.39 10.96 -0.18
C ILE A 113 0.85 10.08 -0.33
N ILE A 114 2.00 10.59 0.10
CA ILE A 114 3.30 9.94 -0.03
C ILE A 114 3.91 9.74 1.35
N THR A 115 4.45 8.55 1.61
CA THR A 115 5.02 8.20 2.91
C THR A 115 6.41 7.59 2.75
N PRO A 116 7.47 8.40 2.93
CA PRO A 116 8.81 7.89 3.11
C PRO A 116 8.93 7.10 4.42
N ILE A 117 9.58 5.93 4.36
CA ILE A 117 9.82 5.04 5.50
C ILE A 117 11.27 4.59 5.46
N ASP A 118 11.96 4.68 6.60
CA ASP A 118 13.31 4.10 6.75
C ASP A 118 13.22 2.58 6.86
N ALA A 119 13.75 1.89 5.85
CA ALA A 119 13.78 0.43 5.78
C ALA A 119 14.49 -0.22 6.99
N SER A 120 15.50 0.42 7.56
CA SER A 120 16.27 -0.11 8.68
C SER A 120 15.48 -0.16 10.00
N THR A 121 14.42 0.64 10.11
CA THR A 121 13.60 0.75 11.33
C THR A 121 12.23 0.10 11.20
N PHE A 122 11.78 -0.20 9.97
CA PHE A 122 10.44 -0.69 9.67
C PHE A 122 10.04 -1.92 10.51
N ASP A 123 10.88 -2.95 10.55
CA ASP A 123 10.61 -4.16 11.33
C ASP A 123 10.47 -3.87 12.83
N SER A 124 11.33 -3.01 13.37
CA SER A 124 11.27 -2.63 14.78
C SER A 124 9.96 -1.90 15.08
N TYR A 125 9.53 -0.98 14.22
CA TYR A 125 8.29 -0.26 14.38
C TYR A 125 7.06 -1.14 14.17
N MET A 126 7.07 -2.06 13.21
CA MET A 126 5.99 -3.04 13.04
C MET A 126 5.83 -3.95 14.26
N ASN A 127 6.92 -4.30 14.93
CA ASN A 127 6.88 -5.16 16.12
C ASN A 127 6.48 -4.41 17.40
N ASN A 128 6.93 -3.16 17.57
CA ASN A 128 6.80 -2.43 18.84
C ASN A 128 5.74 -1.32 18.81
N MET A 129 5.45 -0.75 17.63
CA MET A 129 4.61 0.43 17.44
C MET A 129 3.66 0.26 16.24
N LYS A 130 3.19 -0.97 15.99
CA LYS A 130 2.42 -1.38 14.79
C LYS A 130 1.30 -0.40 14.45
N SER A 131 0.42 -0.11 15.41
CA SER A 131 -0.75 0.76 15.19
C SER A 131 -0.34 2.16 14.76
N LEU A 132 0.70 2.73 15.37
CA LEU A 132 1.15 4.09 15.05
C LEU A 132 1.79 4.16 13.67
N LEU A 133 2.57 3.14 13.28
CA LEU A 133 3.15 3.05 11.94
C LEU A 133 2.07 2.86 10.87
N ILE A 134 1.10 1.97 11.11
CA ILE A 134 -0.03 1.72 10.20
C ILE A 134 -0.82 3.00 9.91
N GLU A 135 -1.09 3.83 10.92
CA GLU A 135 -1.78 5.12 10.74
C GLU A 135 -1.07 6.04 9.71
N GLN A 136 0.25 5.94 9.59
CA GLN A 136 1.02 6.79 8.67
C GLN A 136 0.86 6.39 7.21
N PHE A 137 0.63 5.11 6.92
CA PHE A 137 0.68 4.58 5.56
C PHE A 137 -0.62 3.95 5.06
N LYS A 138 -1.61 3.70 5.93
CA LYS A 138 -2.88 3.05 5.56
C LYS A 138 -3.66 3.81 4.47
N ASN A 139 -3.48 5.12 4.40
CA ASN A 139 -4.15 6.00 3.43
C ASN A 139 -3.23 6.44 2.28
N SER A 140 -1.99 5.95 2.25
CA SER A 140 -0.99 6.42 1.30
C SER A 140 -1.21 5.87 -0.10
N ASN A 141 -0.91 6.71 -1.10
CA ASN A 141 -0.91 6.30 -2.50
C ASN A 141 0.46 5.80 -2.94
N LEU A 142 1.52 6.33 -2.32
CA LEU A 142 2.91 5.92 -2.55
C LEU A 142 3.64 5.77 -1.22
N ILE A 143 4.37 4.67 -1.06
CA ILE A 143 5.33 4.47 0.02
C ILE A 143 6.71 4.34 -0.60
N VAL A 144 7.69 5.05 -0.03
CA VAL A 144 9.10 4.96 -0.44
C VAL A 144 9.89 4.40 0.73
N PHE A 145 10.29 3.13 0.63
CA PHE A 145 11.24 2.54 1.55
C PHE A 145 12.64 3.02 1.18
N ASN A 146 13.17 4.00 1.92
CA ASN A 146 14.52 4.51 1.71
C ASN A 146 15.54 3.76 2.57
N ARG A 147 16.83 4.00 2.29
CA ARG A 147 17.97 3.38 3.00
C ARG A 147 17.95 1.85 2.94
N CYS A 148 17.47 1.31 1.81
CA CYS A 148 17.56 -0.12 1.55
C CYS A 148 19.01 -0.53 1.29
N ASN A 149 19.32 -1.78 1.61
CA ASN A 149 20.62 -2.38 1.36
C ASN A 149 20.47 -3.87 1.03
N GLU A 150 21.60 -4.56 0.86
CA GLU A 150 21.63 -5.96 0.42
C GLU A 150 20.78 -6.90 1.29
N VAL A 151 20.64 -6.61 2.59
CA VAL A 151 19.91 -7.46 3.54
C VAL A 151 18.45 -7.04 3.75
N THR A 152 17.97 -5.99 3.08
CA THR A 152 16.57 -5.56 3.18
C THR A 152 15.62 -6.60 2.59
N ASP A 153 14.70 -7.11 3.43
CA ASP A 153 13.65 -8.06 3.02
C ASP A 153 12.48 -7.31 2.36
N LYS A 154 12.64 -7.00 1.07
CA LYS A 154 11.66 -6.24 0.29
C LYS A 154 10.31 -6.96 0.22
N LEU A 155 10.31 -8.29 0.14
CA LEU A 155 9.07 -9.05 0.02
C LEU A 155 8.26 -8.96 1.31
N LYS A 156 8.91 -9.15 2.47
CA LYS A 156 8.27 -8.99 3.77
C LYS A 156 7.71 -7.58 3.95
N PHE A 157 8.49 -6.55 3.66
CA PHE A 157 8.07 -5.15 3.86
C PHE A 157 6.88 -4.80 2.95
N ARG A 158 6.98 -5.19 1.68
CA ARG A 158 5.89 -5.05 0.71
C ARG A 158 4.62 -5.73 1.22
N ASN A 159 4.72 -6.97 1.67
CA ASN A 159 3.55 -7.76 2.06
C ASN A 159 2.92 -7.24 3.36
N GLY A 160 3.72 -6.82 4.33
CA GLY A 160 3.23 -6.17 5.55
C GLY A 160 2.43 -4.90 5.26
N VAL A 161 2.87 -4.10 4.28
CA VAL A 161 2.14 -2.91 3.81
C VAL A 161 0.89 -3.30 3.02
N LYS A 162 1.03 -4.19 2.03
CA LYS A 162 -0.06 -4.58 1.10
C LYS A 162 -1.20 -5.32 1.77
N ALA A 163 -0.93 -6.00 2.89
CA ALA A 163 -1.94 -6.58 3.75
C ALA A 163 -2.90 -5.54 4.34
N ILE A 164 -2.43 -4.30 4.54
CA ILE A 164 -3.23 -3.19 5.09
C ILE A 164 -3.79 -2.30 3.98
N ASN A 165 -2.94 -1.93 3.01
CA ASN A 165 -3.29 -1.05 1.91
C ASN A 165 -2.90 -1.72 0.59
N ALA A 166 -3.83 -2.45 0.00
CA ALA A 166 -3.58 -3.20 -1.24
C ALA A 166 -3.30 -2.30 -2.45
N HIS A 167 -3.79 -1.06 -2.44
CA HIS A 167 -3.74 -0.14 -3.58
C HIS A 167 -2.49 0.74 -3.62
N VAL A 168 -1.69 0.76 -2.56
CA VAL A 168 -0.49 1.60 -2.48
C VAL A 168 0.57 1.16 -3.49
N SER A 169 1.23 2.14 -4.12
CA SER A 169 2.45 1.89 -4.87
C SER A 169 3.64 1.89 -3.91
N ILE A 170 4.62 0.99 -4.12
CA ILE A 170 5.78 0.87 -3.24
C ILE A 170 7.05 0.98 -4.09
N ILE A 171 7.95 1.88 -3.68
CA ILE A 171 9.28 2.03 -4.24
C ILE A 171 10.28 1.67 -3.14
N PHE A 172 11.34 0.97 -3.52
CA PHE A 172 12.50 0.73 -2.67
C PHE A 172 13.67 1.52 -3.23
N GLU A 173 14.36 2.23 -2.35
CA GLU A 173 15.47 3.11 -2.67
C GLU A 173 16.67 2.75 -1.79
N LEU A 174 17.82 2.58 -2.42
CA LEU A 174 19.09 2.27 -1.77
C LEU A 174 19.61 3.50 -0.99
N GLU A 175 20.59 3.29 -0.11
CA GLU A 175 21.22 4.38 0.67
C GLU A 175 21.82 5.51 -0.19
N ASN A 176 22.10 5.26 -1.47
CA ASN A 176 22.63 6.24 -2.42
C ASN A 176 21.54 7.02 -3.20
N GLY A 177 20.25 6.75 -2.96
CA GLY A 177 19.13 7.38 -3.66
C GLY A 177 18.70 6.69 -4.96
N GLU A 178 19.37 5.60 -5.36
CA GLU A 178 18.97 4.84 -6.55
C GLU A 178 17.84 3.86 -6.25
N ILE A 179 16.97 3.62 -7.23
CA ILE A 179 15.90 2.63 -7.12
C ILE A 179 16.52 1.23 -7.00
N ASP A 180 16.10 0.48 -5.98
CA ASP A 180 16.49 -0.91 -5.78
C ASP A 180 15.68 -1.84 -6.70
N ASP A 181 16.25 -2.13 -7.86
CA ASP A 181 15.66 -2.93 -8.94
C ASP A 181 15.80 -4.46 -8.74
N ARG A 182 16.39 -4.91 -7.61
CA ARG A 182 16.52 -6.34 -7.32
C ARG A 182 15.14 -7.02 -7.35
N PRO A 183 15.01 -8.22 -7.92
CA PRO A 183 13.71 -8.89 -7.97
C PRO A 183 13.20 -9.21 -6.56
N LEU A 184 11.87 -9.25 -6.39
CA LEU A 184 11.27 -9.84 -5.20
C LEU A 184 11.41 -11.36 -5.29
N GLU A 185 12.12 -11.96 -4.34
CA GLU A 185 12.31 -13.42 -4.28
C GLU A 185 11.12 -14.07 -3.58
N LEU A 186 10.32 -14.84 -4.31
CA LEU A 186 9.20 -15.59 -3.74
C LEU A 186 9.72 -16.79 -2.92
N PRO A 187 9.04 -17.15 -1.81
CA PRO A 187 9.41 -18.31 -0.98
C PRO A 187 9.05 -19.66 -1.64
N PHE A 188 8.50 -19.63 -2.85
CA PHE A 188 8.11 -20.81 -3.61
C PHE A 188 8.50 -20.66 -5.09
N ASP A 189 8.67 -21.80 -5.77
CA ASP A 189 9.00 -21.84 -7.18
C ASP A 189 7.75 -21.65 -8.05
N ILE A 190 7.58 -20.44 -8.58
CA ILE A 190 6.50 -20.12 -9.51
C ILE A 190 6.61 -20.89 -10.85
N ASN A 191 7.76 -21.46 -11.19
CA ASN A 191 8.01 -22.20 -12.43
C ASN A 191 7.84 -23.71 -12.29
N ALA A 192 7.52 -24.21 -11.11
CA ALA A 192 7.19 -25.61 -10.91
C ALA A 192 5.99 -26.05 -11.77
N ASP A 193 5.94 -27.34 -12.12
CA ASP A 193 4.82 -27.93 -12.88
C ASP A 193 3.48 -27.76 -12.14
N VAL A 194 3.53 -27.76 -10.82
CA VAL A 194 2.45 -27.40 -9.90
C VAL A 194 3.05 -26.50 -8.83
N ILE A 195 2.51 -25.29 -8.68
CA ILE A 195 2.90 -24.38 -7.61
C ILE A 195 2.38 -24.94 -6.30
N GLU A 196 3.31 -25.18 -5.38
CA GLU A 196 3.07 -25.56 -3.98
C GLU A 196 3.90 -24.63 -3.10
N PHE A 197 3.33 -24.28 -1.94
CA PHE A 197 3.96 -23.43 -0.95
C PHE A 197 3.47 -23.85 0.44
N GLU A 198 4.24 -23.50 1.47
CA GLU A 198 3.85 -23.78 2.84
C GLU A 198 2.64 -22.96 3.25
N ASP A 199 1.85 -23.44 4.23
CA ASP A 199 0.60 -22.77 4.59
C ASP A 199 0.82 -21.31 5.02
N TYR A 200 1.94 -21.02 5.69
CA TYR A 200 2.30 -19.66 6.12
C TYR A 200 2.61 -18.72 4.93
N ASP A 201 2.98 -19.24 3.76
CA ASP A 201 3.25 -18.47 2.54
C ASP A 201 1.97 -18.16 1.74
N PHE A 202 0.80 -18.62 2.19
CA PHE A 202 -0.46 -18.35 1.50
C PHE A 202 -0.69 -16.85 1.28
N GLY A 203 -0.38 -16.02 2.27
CA GLY A 203 -0.53 -14.56 2.16
C GLY A 203 0.38 -13.97 1.10
N VAL A 204 1.63 -14.43 1.03
CA VAL A 204 2.62 -14.02 0.03
C VAL A 204 2.11 -14.36 -1.37
N TRP A 205 1.68 -15.61 -1.58
CA TRP A 205 1.14 -16.07 -2.85
C TRP A 205 -0.09 -15.26 -3.26
N TYR A 206 -1.05 -15.08 -2.35
CA TYR A 206 -2.27 -14.33 -2.64
C TYR A 206 -1.97 -12.90 -3.08
N LEU A 207 -1.08 -12.20 -2.37
CA LEU A 207 -0.72 -10.82 -2.69
C LEU A 207 0.03 -10.70 -4.02
N ASP A 208 0.98 -11.59 -4.31
CA ASP A 208 1.70 -11.58 -5.59
C ASP A 208 0.78 -11.94 -6.77
N ALA A 209 -0.07 -12.96 -6.62
CA ALA A 209 -1.03 -13.36 -7.66
C ALA A 209 -2.14 -12.32 -7.90
N THR A 210 -2.52 -11.54 -6.88
CA THR A 210 -3.48 -10.44 -7.02
C THR A 210 -2.89 -9.25 -7.78
N GLU A 211 -1.63 -8.92 -7.52
CA GLU A 211 -0.97 -7.77 -8.15
C GLU A 211 -0.45 -8.07 -9.56
N PHE A 212 0.04 -9.29 -9.76
CA PHE A 212 0.66 -9.73 -11.02
C PHE A 212 -0.02 -10.99 -11.58
N PRO A 213 -1.34 -10.95 -11.86
CA PRO A 213 -2.09 -12.11 -12.32
C PRO A 213 -1.55 -12.68 -13.64
N GLU A 214 -0.87 -11.87 -14.47
CA GLU A 214 -0.20 -12.30 -15.69
C GLU A 214 0.88 -13.36 -15.47
N LYS A 215 1.57 -13.33 -14.32
CA LYS A 215 2.59 -14.32 -13.98
C LYS A 215 2.00 -15.72 -13.76
N TYR A 216 0.72 -15.79 -13.41
CA TYR A 216 0.03 -17.02 -13.00
C TYR A 216 -0.89 -17.62 -14.07
N GLU A 217 -1.09 -16.94 -15.20
CA GLU A 217 -1.99 -17.42 -16.26
C GLU A 217 -1.59 -18.82 -16.75
N GLY A 218 -2.52 -19.77 -16.65
CA GLY A 218 -2.33 -21.15 -17.07
C GLY A 218 -1.47 -22.02 -16.12
N LYS A 219 -0.96 -21.44 -15.03
CA LYS A 219 -0.16 -22.21 -14.05
C LYS A 219 -1.06 -23.08 -13.19
N LYS A 220 -0.57 -24.28 -12.85
CA LYS A 220 -1.25 -25.19 -11.93
C LYS A 220 -0.86 -24.84 -10.50
N ILE A 221 -1.81 -25.01 -9.60
CA ILE A 221 -1.61 -24.76 -8.17
C ILE A 221 -2.24 -25.87 -7.35
N LYS A 222 -1.60 -26.19 -6.24
CA LYS A 222 -2.14 -26.99 -5.16
C LYS A 222 -2.00 -26.25 -3.84
N THR A 223 -3.11 -26.03 -3.15
CA THR A 223 -3.11 -25.22 -1.91
C THR A 223 -4.30 -25.56 -1.01
N ARG A 224 -4.21 -25.18 0.27
CA ARG A 224 -5.17 -25.50 1.33
C ARG A 224 -5.80 -24.23 1.88
N GLY A 225 -7.10 -24.28 2.15
CA GLY A 225 -7.85 -23.12 2.61
C GLY A 225 -9.30 -23.43 2.95
N VAL A 226 -10.03 -22.37 3.27
CA VAL A 226 -11.46 -22.40 3.55
C VAL A 226 -12.23 -22.09 2.28
N ALA A 227 -13.21 -22.94 1.97
CA ALA A 227 -14.16 -22.76 0.88
C ALA A 227 -15.57 -22.51 1.40
N TYR A 228 -16.32 -21.65 0.71
CA TYR A 228 -17.75 -21.46 0.96
C TYR A 228 -18.48 -20.93 -0.28
N ILE A 229 -19.79 -21.19 -0.34
CA ILE A 229 -20.66 -20.69 -1.41
C ILE A 229 -21.42 -19.47 -0.91
N ASN A 230 -21.30 -18.34 -1.61
CA ASN A 230 -22.22 -17.22 -1.39
C ASN A 230 -23.51 -17.48 -2.20
N PRO A 231 -24.71 -17.36 -1.61
CA PRO A 231 -25.98 -17.56 -2.34
C PRO A 231 -26.16 -16.68 -3.58
N LYS A 232 -25.42 -15.57 -3.69
CA LYS A 232 -25.42 -14.68 -4.85
C LYS A 232 -24.52 -15.15 -6.00
N TYR A 233 -23.66 -16.14 -5.78
CA TYR A 233 -22.76 -16.64 -6.81
C TYR A 233 -23.50 -17.55 -7.81
N PRO A 234 -23.10 -17.53 -9.10
CA PRO A 234 -23.56 -18.52 -10.07
C PRO A 234 -23.25 -19.96 -9.63
N LYS A 235 -24.00 -20.93 -10.17
CA LYS A 235 -23.74 -22.35 -9.92
C LYS A 235 -22.34 -22.75 -10.39
N GLY A 236 -21.63 -23.55 -9.58
CA GLY A 236 -20.26 -23.98 -9.86
C GLY A 236 -19.21 -22.91 -9.55
N ILE A 237 -19.58 -21.84 -8.84
CA ILE A 237 -18.65 -20.82 -8.35
C ILE A 237 -18.69 -20.79 -6.82
N PHE A 238 -17.52 -20.76 -6.20
CA PHE A 238 -17.35 -20.64 -4.76
C PHE A 238 -16.15 -19.75 -4.42
N ALA A 239 -16.08 -19.25 -3.20
CA ALA A 239 -14.90 -18.53 -2.70
C ALA A 239 -13.96 -19.53 -2.02
N PHE A 240 -12.66 -19.43 -2.29
CA PHE A 240 -11.61 -20.21 -1.65
C PHE A 240 -10.51 -19.28 -1.17
N GLY A 241 -10.05 -19.45 0.07
CA GLY A 241 -9.08 -18.54 0.65
C GLY A 241 -8.72 -18.86 2.08
N ARG A 242 -7.99 -17.95 2.71
CA ARG A 242 -7.67 -18.01 4.14
C ARG A 242 -8.06 -16.72 4.83
N ASN A 243 -8.42 -16.80 6.11
CA ASN A 243 -8.57 -15.63 6.94
C ASN A 243 -7.19 -15.12 7.32
N ALA A 244 -6.95 -13.82 7.21
CA ALA A 244 -5.69 -13.18 7.55
C ALA A 244 -5.90 -12.13 8.62
N MET A 245 -5.00 -12.09 9.59
CA MET A 245 -4.90 -11.02 10.58
C MET A 245 -3.91 -9.98 10.05
N THR A 246 -4.42 -8.89 9.47
CA THR A 246 -3.57 -7.91 8.80
C THR A 246 -3.04 -6.89 9.81
N CYS A 247 -3.91 -6.27 10.61
CA CYS A 247 -3.54 -5.34 11.68
C CYS A 247 -3.60 -5.99 13.07
N CYS A 248 -4.80 -6.42 13.51
CA CYS A 248 -5.08 -7.03 14.81
C CYS A 248 -6.24 -8.05 14.70
N GLU A 249 -6.61 -8.69 15.83
CA GLU A 249 -7.70 -9.69 15.89
C GLU A 249 -9.07 -9.15 15.43
N ASP A 250 -9.33 -7.85 15.57
CA ASP A 250 -10.57 -7.22 15.12
C ASP A 250 -10.61 -7.01 13.59
N ASP A 251 -9.45 -7.05 12.92
CA ASP A 251 -9.27 -6.80 11.49
C ASP A 251 -9.00 -8.08 10.68
N ILE A 252 -9.71 -9.16 10.99
CA ILE A 252 -9.62 -10.42 10.25
C ILE A 252 -10.32 -10.28 8.89
N THR A 253 -9.54 -10.43 7.81
CA THR A 253 -10.04 -10.34 6.43
C THR A 253 -9.90 -11.68 5.71
N PHE A 254 -10.88 -12.04 4.88
CA PHE A 254 -10.78 -13.22 4.03
C PHE A 254 -10.00 -12.89 2.75
N LEU A 255 -8.82 -13.49 2.60
CA LEU A 255 -7.99 -13.40 1.41
C LEU A 255 -8.23 -14.62 0.53
N GLY A 256 -8.81 -14.43 -0.64
CA GLY A 256 -9.17 -15.55 -1.50
C GLY A 256 -9.58 -15.18 -2.90
N PHE A 257 -9.65 -16.20 -3.74
CA PHE A 257 -10.09 -16.10 -5.13
C PHE A 257 -11.42 -16.80 -5.34
N LEU A 258 -12.13 -16.35 -6.37
CA LEU A 258 -13.25 -17.11 -6.89
C LEU A 258 -12.71 -18.36 -7.59
N CYS A 259 -13.34 -19.48 -7.30
CA CYS A 259 -13.05 -20.76 -7.88
C CYS A 259 -14.23 -21.20 -8.75
N GLN A 260 -13.93 -21.75 -9.92
CA GLN A 260 -14.90 -22.29 -10.86
C GLN A 260 -14.71 -23.79 -11.01
N THR A 261 -15.81 -24.55 -11.03
CA THR A 261 -15.81 -26.00 -11.24
C THR A 261 -16.72 -26.40 -12.38
N ALA A 262 -16.40 -27.53 -13.02
CA ALA A 262 -17.24 -28.08 -14.08
C ALA A 262 -18.55 -28.70 -13.54
N GLN A 263 -18.52 -29.20 -12.31
CA GLN A 263 -19.68 -29.81 -11.64
C GLN A 263 -20.14 -28.92 -10.48
N PRO A 264 -21.45 -28.82 -10.21
CA PRO A 264 -21.95 -28.14 -9.02
C PRO A 264 -21.33 -28.75 -7.76
N ILE A 265 -20.85 -27.89 -6.87
CA ILE A 265 -20.42 -28.28 -5.52
C ILE A 265 -21.47 -27.77 -4.54
N ASP A 266 -21.67 -28.52 -3.46
CA ASP A 266 -22.43 -28.11 -2.30
C ASP A 266 -21.50 -28.20 -1.09
N PHE A 267 -21.39 -27.11 -0.33
CA PHE A 267 -20.64 -27.05 0.92
C PHE A 267 -21.63 -26.79 2.05
N ASP A 268 -21.49 -27.50 3.17
CA ASP A 268 -22.29 -27.23 4.38
C ASP A 268 -21.66 -26.04 5.14
N GLY A 269 -21.85 -24.84 4.59
CA GLY A 269 -21.27 -23.61 5.11
C GLY A 269 -19.80 -23.41 4.71
N LYS A 270 -18.93 -23.30 5.70
CA LYS A 270 -17.48 -23.08 5.51
C LYS A 270 -16.74 -24.38 5.77
N GLU A 271 -16.04 -24.88 4.76
CA GLU A 271 -15.28 -26.13 4.84
C GLU A 271 -13.80 -25.93 4.54
N TRP A 272 -12.94 -26.66 5.24
CA TRP A 272 -11.53 -26.71 4.90
C TRP A 272 -11.32 -27.73 3.78
N ILE A 273 -10.69 -27.28 2.69
CA ILE A 273 -10.40 -28.10 1.53
C ILE A 273 -8.95 -27.89 1.05
N GLU A 274 -8.40 -28.92 0.41
CA GLU A 274 -7.24 -28.80 -0.46
C GLU A 274 -7.76 -28.79 -1.92
N ILE A 275 -7.32 -27.82 -2.71
CA ILE A 275 -7.68 -27.71 -4.13
C ILE A 275 -6.47 -27.98 -5.01
N GLU A 276 -6.74 -28.53 -6.19
CA GLU A 276 -5.83 -28.57 -7.33
C GLU A 276 -6.52 -27.93 -8.53
N GLY A 277 -5.91 -26.91 -9.13
CA GLY A 277 -6.53 -26.12 -10.18
C GLY A 277 -5.56 -25.42 -11.08
N THR A 278 -6.10 -24.70 -12.06
CA THR A 278 -5.35 -23.84 -12.98
C THR A 278 -5.76 -22.39 -12.75
N LEU A 279 -4.78 -21.51 -12.56
CA LEU A 279 -4.99 -20.08 -12.42
C LEU A 279 -5.27 -19.44 -13.78
N HIS A 280 -6.22 -18.53 -13.79
CA HIS A 280 -6.58 -17.71 -14.93
C HIS A 280 -6.86 -16.28 -14.48
N ARG A 281 -6.87 -15.35 -15.41
CA ARG A 281 -7.25 -13.96 -15.14
C ARG A 281 -8.40 -13.49 -16.01
N LYS A 282 -9.16 -12.55 -15.49
CA LYS A 282 -10.24 -11.89 -16.23
C LYS A 282 -10.18 -10.39 -16.01
N PHE A 283 -10.17 -9.63 -17.11
CA PHE A 283 -10.30 -8.17 -17.04
C PHE A 283 -11.72 -7.79 -16.61
N ILE A 284 -11.84 -7.03 -15.52
CA ILE A 284 -13.10 -6.52 -14.99
C ILE A 284 -13.20 -5.03 -15.30
N GLN A 285 -14.07 -4.68 -16.25
CA GLN A 285 -14.20 -3.32 -16.77
C GLN A 285 -14.53 -2.28 -15.67
N ASN A 286 -15.37 -2.63 -14.71
CA ASN A 286 -15.74 -1.70 -13.62
C ASN A 286 -14.58 -1.43 -12.66
N GLU A 287 -13.63 -2.36 -12.55
CA GLU A 287 -12.46 -2.23 -11.67
C GLU A 287 -11.19 -1.83 -12.46
N GLN A 288 -11.28 -1.76 -13.79
CA GLN A 288 -10.16 -1.45 -14.70
C GLN A 288 -8.89 -2.27 -14.43
N ARG A 289 -9.06 -3.53 -13.99
CA ARG A 289 -7.96 -4.43 -13.65
C ARG A 289 -8.25 -5.87 -14.02
N GLU A 290 -7.19 -6.65 -14.13
CA GLU A 290 -7.27 -8.10 -14.22
C GLU A 290 -7.44 -8.71 -12.82
N ILE A 291 -8.40 -9.61 -12.68
CA ILE A 291 -8.65 -10.33 -11.43
C ILE A 291 -8.34 -11.81 -11.64
N PRO A 292 -7.49 -12.43 -10.80
CA PRO A 292 -7.22 -13.85 -10.86
C PRO A 292 -8.43 -14.67 -10.36
N TYR A 293 -8.59 -15.86 -10.92
CA TYR A 293 -9.54 -16.88 -10.49
C TYR A 293 -8.96 -18.27 -10.75
N ILE A 294 -9.51 -19.29 -10.08
CA ILE A 294 -8.99 -20.67 -10.18
C ILE A 294 -10.04 -21.57 -10.84
N ASN A 295 -9.68 -22.21 -11.95
CA ASN A 295 -10.42 -23.35 -12.48
C ASN A 295 -10.02 -24.60 -11.71
N VAL A 296 -10.88 -25.05 -10.80
CA VAL A 296 -10.59 -26.18 -9.92
C VAL A 296 -10.85 -27.48 -10.66
N SER A 297 -9.81 -28.31 -10.73
CA SER A 297 -9.84 -29.62 -11.38
C SER A 297 -10.16 -30.74 -10.40
N ASN A 298 -9.73 -30.59 -9.15
CA ASN A 298 -9.96 -31.53 -8.08
C ASN A 298 -9.95 -30.80 -6.73
N PHE A 299 -10.70 -31.32 -5.75
CA PHE A 299 -10.60 -30.88 -4.37
C PHE A 299 -10.92 -32.04 -3.43
N LYS A 300 -10.41 -31.95 -2.19
CA LYS A 300 -10.75 -32.88 -1.12
C LYS A 300 -10.98 -32.11 0.18
N THR A 301 -11.98 -32.52 0.95
CA THR A 301 -12.18 -32.01 2.32
C THR A 301 -11.02 -32.46 3.20
N ILE A 302 -10.51 -31.55 4.02
CA ILE A 302 -9.44 -31.79 4.98
C ILE A 302 -9.87 -31.35 6.37
N ASN A 303 -9.13 -31.79 7.39
CA ASN A 303 -9.26 -31.20 8.71
C ASN A 303 -8.74 -29.76 8.68
N LYS A 304 -9.27 -28.93 9.59
CA LYS A 304 -8.75 -27.61 9.88
C LYS A 304 -7.24 -27.66 10.13
N LEU A 305 -6.51 -26.71 9.56
CA LEU A 305 -5.06 -26.56 9.75
C LEU A 305 -4.74 -26.14 11.19
N GLU A 306 -3.53 -26.46 11.66
CA GLU A 306 -3.05 -26.03 12.98
C GLU A 306 -3.01 -24.50 13.07
N GLU A 307 -2.38 -23.87 12.08
CA GLU A 307 -2.43 -22.42 11.90
C GLU A 307 -3.63 -22.06 11.03
N GLU A 308 -4.67 -21.50 11.63
CA GLU A 308 -5.89 -21.14 10.90
C GLU A 308 -5.75 -19.83 10.14
N LEU A 309 -5.05 -18.87 10.76
CA LEU A 309 -4.88 -17.52 10.24
C LEU A 309 -3.58 -17.39 9.46
N VAL A 310 -3.60 -16.51 8.46
CA VAL A 310 -2.42 -15.99 7.79
C VAL A 310 -1.96 -14.72 8.50
N TYR A 311 -0.66 -14.56 8.68
CA TYR A 311 -0.03 -13.40 9.30
C TYR A 311 0.92 -12.73 8.31
N PHE A 312 1.12 -11.42 8.47
CA PHE A 312 2.00 -10.58 7.68
C PHE A 312 2.93 -9.75 8.56
#